data_AF-A0AAW2DSC6-F1
#
_entry.id   AF-A0AAW2DSC6-F1
#
_cell.length_a   1.000
_cell.length_b   1.000
_cell.length_c   1.000
_cell.angle_alpha   90.00
_cell.angle_beta   90.00
_cell.angle_gamma   90.00
#
_symmetry.space_group_name_H-M   'P 1'
#
loop_
_entity.id
_entity.type
_entity.pdbx_description
1 polymer ?
#
loop_
_entity_poly.entity_id
_entity_poly.type
_entity_poly.pdbx_seq_one_letter_code
_entity_poly.pdbx_strand_id
1 'polypeptide(L)'
;MKMGHSRLLLFFSVALIHLVIPTATQYRYDTGNYTSNSTYRANLNTLLASMINNTKINYGFYNFSFGEAPDKVYAIALCRGDTSPSECRSCINGASSDVLKACPNQKEAIIWPDKCSLRYSNRSIFNAMEASPLFAFYNTRDVSDSAPAPNLQTIYALLECTPDLSKLECNSCLEQVQSYIPQCCNGKQGGKYVTPSCDIRFEVYSFYDPSVEPPASPPPPSPSPLPLVPSAASPPLESPTTTPEANNNMFAKQDLFSVFTLKRNKIIEMPF
;
A
#
# COMPACT_ATOMS: atom_id res chain seq x y z
N MET A 1 -71.07 -15.72 -25.70
CA MET A 1 -69.99 -16.50 -26.35
C MET A 1 -69.30 -15.56 -27.35
N LYS A 2 -68.00 -15.25 -27.34
CA LYS A 2 -66.80 -15.85 -26.76
C LYS A 2 -65.86 -14.75 -26.25
N MET A 3 -65.22 -15.01 -25.11
CA MET A 3 -64.02 -14.33 -24.63
C MET A 3 -62.85 -14.59 -25.58
N GLY A 4 -62.04 -13.56 -25.84
CA GLY A 4 -60.69 -13.70 -26.37
C GLY A 4 -59.74 -12.87 -25.51
N HIS A 5 -59.16 -13.48 -24.46
CA HIS A 5 -58.11 -12.87 -23.65
C HIS A 5 -56.77 -13.03 -24.37
N SER A 6 -56.27 -11.94 -24.94
CA SER A 6 -54.92 -11.86 -25.50
C SER A 6 -53.89 -11.90 -24.36
N ARG A 7 -53.17 -13.02 -24.25
CA ARG A 7 -52.06 -13.20 -23.31
C ARG A 7 -50.80 -12.57 -23.89
N LEU A 8 -50.56 -11.30 -23.60
CA LEU A 8 -49.27 -10.65 -23.83
C LEU A 8 -48.33 -11.03 -22.66
N LEU A 9 -47.47 -12.02 -22.87
CA LEU A 9 -46.41 -12.40 -21.94
C LEU A 9 -45.30 -11.34 -21.97
N LEU A 10 -45.30 -10.43 -21.00
CA LEU A 10 -44.19 -9.53 -20.69
C LEU A 10 -43.08 -10.34 -19.99
N PHE A 11 -42.06 -10.75 -20.74
CA PHE A 11 -40.80 -11.20 -20.15
C PHE A 11 -40.06 -9.98 -19.56
N PHE A 12 -40.28 -9.70 -18.28
CA PHE A 12 -39.43 -8.81 -17.50
C PHE A 12 -38.08 -9.51 -17.24
N SER A 13 -37.18 -9.50 -18.22
CA SER A 13 -35.77 -9.79 -17.99
C SER A 13 -35.13 -8.55 -17.34
N VAL A 14 -35.33 -8.38 -16.03
CA VAL A 14 -34.54 -7.43 -15.24
C VAL A 14 -33.13 -8.00 -15.18
N ALA A 15 -32.25 -7.55 -16.06
CA ALA A 15 -30.83 -7.77 -15.88
C ALA A 15 -30.43 -7.05 -14.58
N LEU A 16 -30.24 -7.82 -13.51
CA LEU A 16 -29.55 -7.38 -12.31
C LEU A 16 -28.13 -7.00 -12.73
N ILE A 17 -27.93 -5.73 -13.08
CA ILE A 17 -26.61 -5.12 -13.08
C ILE A 17 -26.21 -5.10 -11.60
N HIS A 18 -25.55 -6.17 -11.14
CA HIS A 18 -24.85 -6.13 -9.88
C HIS A 18 -23.80 -5.04 -10.00
N LEU A 19 -24.12 -3.85 -9.49
CA LEU A 19 -23.11 -2.85 -9.18
C LEU A 19 -22.23 -3.48 -8.11
N VAL A 20 -21.16 -4.15 -8.53
CA VAL A 20 -20.16 -4.68 -7.60
C VAL A 20 -19.44 -3.46 -7.08
N ILE A 21 -19.87 -2.96 -5.92
CA ILE A 21 -19.12 -1.94 -5.20
C ILE A 21 -17.76 -2.57 -4.88
N PRO A 22 -16.64 -1.98 -5.33
CA PRO A 22 -15.31 -2.48 -4.97
C PRO A 22 -15.20 -2.50 -3.44
N THR A 23 -14.87 -3.66 -2.89
CA THR A 23 -14.70 -3.87 -1.44
C THR A 23 -13.43 -3.20 -0.90
N ALA A 24 -12.51 -2.81 -1.78
CA ALA A 24 -11.24 -2.20 -1.46
C ALA A 24 -10.91 -1.05 -2.42
N THR A 25 -10.16 -0.06 -1.93
CA THR A 25 -9.64 1.06 -2.72
C THR A 25 -8.69 0.56 -3.79
N GLN A 26 -8.86 1.03 -5.02
CA GLN A 26 -8.02 0.69 -6.16
C GLN A 26 -7.66 1.90 -7.00
N TYR A 27 -6.57 1.79 -7.75
CA TYR A 27 -6.17 2.80 -8.71
C TYR A 27 -5.67 2.17 -10.02
N ARG A 28 -6.10 2.79 -11.13
CA ARG A 28 -5.77 2.43 -12.51
C ARG A 28 -4.81 3.48 -13.05
N TYR A 29 -3.60 3.07 -13.41
CA TYR A 29 -2.64 3.97 -14.02
C TYR A 29 -2.85 4.03 -15.53
N ASP A 30 -2.65 5.20 -16.13
CA ASP A 30 -2.69 5.38 -17.59
C ASP A 30 -1.29 5.16 -18.20
N THR A 31 -0.76 3.95 -18.06
CA THR A 31 0.57 3.55 -18.57
C THR A 31 0.50 2.55 -19.73
N GLY A 32 -0.71 2.29 -20.22
CA GLY A 32 -0.99 1.45 -21.37
C GLY A 32 -1.90 0.26 -21.04
N ASN A 33 -2.46 -0.32 -22.09
CA ASN A 33 -3.42 -1.42 -22.00
C ASN A 33 -2.85 -2.72 -22.58
N TYR A 34 -3.36 -3.86 -22.10
CA TYR A 34 -3.14 -5.19 -22.66
C TYR A 34 -4.48 -5.83 -23.07
N THR A 35 -4.45 -6.82 -23.96
CA THR A 35 -5.64 -7.58 -24.36
C THR A 35 -5.77 -8.88 -23.56
N SER A 36 -6.98 -9.42 -23.38
CA SER A 36 -7.21 -10.65 -22.58
C SER A 36 -6.37 -11.87 -23.02
N ASN A 37 -6.03 -11.97 -24.31
CA ASN A 37 -5.22 -13.06 -24.88
C ASN A 37 -3.74 -12.71 -25.07
N SER A 38 -3.23 -11.61 -24.48
CA SER A 38 -1.82 -11.23 -24.64
C SER A 38 -0.89 -12.09 -23.77
N THR A 39 0.37 -12.16 -24.18
CA THR A 39 1.47 -12.71 -23.35
C THR A 39 1.56 -11.99 -22.00
N TYR A 40 1.45 -10.65 -21.98
CA TYR A 40 1.39 -9.88 -20.73
C TYR A 40 0.32 -10.39 -19.75
N ARG A 41 -0.89 -10.71 -20.23
CA ARG A 41 -1.96 -11.23 -19.37
C ARG A 41 -1.60 -12.61 -18.80
N ALA A 42 -1.03 -13.49 -19.63
CA ALA A 42 -0.58 -14.80 -19.18
C ALA A 42 0.54 -14.69 -18.12
N ASN A 43 1.50 -13.78 -18.34
CA ASN A 43 2.60 -13.51 -17.41
C ASN A 43 2.08 -12.94 -16.08
N LEU A 44 1.13 -11.99 -16.13
CA LEU A 44 0.51 -11.41 -14.94
C LEU A 44 -0.24 -12.48 -14.12
N ASN A 45 -1.06 -13.32 -14.76
CA ASN A 45 -1.75 -14.41 -14.06
C ASN A 45 -0.76 -15.37 -13.37
N THR A 46 0.33 -15.71 -14.07
CA THR A 46 1.38 -16.60 -13.55
C THR A 46 2.11 -15.97 -12.37
N LEU A 47 2.46 -14.69 -12.47
CA LEU A 47 3.11 -13.92 -11.40
C LEU A 47 2.24 -13.86 -10.13
N LEU A 48 0.96 -13.50 -10.26
CA LEU A 48 0.02 -13.44 -9.13
C LEU A 48 -0.13 -14.82 -8.46
N ALA A 49 -0.26 -15.90 -9.25
CA ALA A 49 -0.33 -17.26 -8.73
C ALA A 49 0.97 -17.68 -8.00
N SER A 50 2.14 -17.27 -8.50
CA SER A 50 3.43 -17.59 -7.88
C SER A 50 3.61 -16.97 -6.49
N MET A 51 3.07 -15.76 -6.25
CA MET A 51 3.10 -15.13 -4.93
C MET A 51 2.25 -15.92 -3.92
N ILE A 52 1.05 -16.33 -4.33
CA ILE A 52 0.11 -17.08 -3.47
C ILE A 52 0.66 -18.47 -3.10
N ASN A 53 1.31 -19.13 -4.05
CA ASN A 53 1.86 -20.48 -3.87
C ASN A 53 3.24 -20.51 -3.18
N ASN A 54 3.86 -19.35 -2.93
CA ASN A 54 5.14 -19.30 -2.23
C ASN A 54 4.95 -19.46 -0.71
N THR A 55 5.09 -20.69 -0.24
CA THR A 55 4.99 -21.02 1.20
C THR A 55 6.27 -20.74 1.99
N LYS A 56 7.37 -20.38 1.32
CA LYS A 56 8.66 -20.07 1.97
C LYS A 56 8.67 -18.66 2.56
N ILE A 57 7.86 -17.75 2.00
CA ILE A 57 7.71 -16.39 2.53
C ILE A 57 6.70 -16.43 3.68
N ASN A 58 7.21 -16.18 4.89
CA ASN A 58 6.42 -16.07 6.10
C ASN A 58 6.40 -14.64 6.67
N TYR A 59 7.11 -13.72 6.03
CA TYR A 59 7.27 -12.34 6.50
C TYR A 59 6.37 -11.30 5.81
N GLY A 60 5.51 -11.73 4.89
CA GLY A 60 4.44 -10.90 4.35
C GLY A 60 4.82 -9.90 3.26
N PHE A 61 6.07 -9.87 2.79
CA PHE A 61 6.48 -9.05 1.65
C PHE A 61 6.85 -9.90 0.44
N TYR A 62 6.29 -9.55 -0.71
CA TYR A 62 6.48 -10.23 -1.98
C TYR A 62 6.92 -9.19 -3.02
N ASN A 63 8.07 -9.42 -3.65
CA ASN A 63 8.64 -8.58 -4.69
C ASN A 63 9.08 -9.50 -5.84
N PHE A 64 8.17 -9.77 -6.77
CA PHE A 64 8.33 -10.82 -7.78
C PHE A 64 8.23 -10.22 -9.19
N SER A 65 8.95 -10.81 -10.14
CA SER A 65 8.76 -10.52 -11.56
C SER A 65 8.65 -11.80 -12.37
N PHE A 66 7.98 -11.73 -13.53
CA PHE A 66 7.82 -12.87 -14.42
C PHE A 66 7.77 -12.45 -15.88
N GLY A 67 8.27 -13.32 -16.75
CA GLY A 67 8.34 -13.08 -18.19
C GLY A 67 9.54 -12.23 -18.61
N GLU A 68 9.61 -11.98 -19.92
CA GLU A 68 10.68 -11.23 -20.56
C GLU A 68 10.12 -10.04 -21.35
N ALA A 69 10.99 -9.07 -21.67
CA ALA A 69 10.59 -7.93 -22.48
C ALA A 69 10.04 -8.39 -23.86
N PRO A 70 8.94 -7.78 -24.36
CA PRO A 70 8.25 -6.59 -23.84
C PRO A 70 7.11 -6.88 -22.86
N ASP A 71 6.87 -8.14 -22.50
CA ASP A 71 5.72 -8.61 -21.71
C ASP A 71 6.05 -8.93 -20.24
N LYS A 72 7.21 -8.46 -19.76
CA LYS A 72 7.65 -8.65 -18.37
C LYS A 72 6.72 -7.90 -17.41
N VAL A 73 6.38 -8.55 -16.30
CA VAL A 73 5.51 -8.03 -15.26
C VAL A 73 6.27 -7.98 -13.94
N TYR A 74 6.09 -6.90 -13.20
CA TYR A 74 6.61 -6.70 -11.85
C TYR A 74 5.42 -6.61 -10.88
N ALA A 75 5.53 -7.19 -9.69
CA ALA A 75 4.51 -7.08 -8.66
C ALA A 75 5.13 -6.94 -7.27
N ILE A 76 4.50 -6.08 -6.47
CA ILE A 76 4.72 -5.98 -5.03
C ILE A 76 3.41 -6.34 -4.32
N ALA A 77 3.50 -7.19 -3.31
CA ALA A 77 2.44 -7.36 -2.32
C ALA A 77 3.01 -7.21 -0.92
N LEU A 78 2.32 -6.47 -0.06
CA LEU A 78 2.71 -6.27 1.33
C LEU A 78 1.51 -6.60 2.21
N CYS A 79 1.70 -7.55 3.13
CA CYS A 79 0.72 -7.86 4.17
C CYS A 79 0.96 -7.00 5.39
N ARG A 80 -0.12 -6.70 6.11
CA ARG A 80 -0.05 -6.00 7.40
C ARG A 80 0.78 -6.82 8.39
N GLY A 81 1.66 -6.16 9.13
CA GLY A 81 2.67 -6.81 9.98
C GLY A 81 2.13 -7.72 11.11
N ASP A 82 0.86 -7.61 11.48
CA ASP A 82 0.20 -8.44 12.49
C ASP A 82 -0.57 -9.64 11.92
N THR A 83 -0.52 -9.85 10.60
CA THR A 83 -1.33 -10.85 9.90
C THR A 83 -0.60 -12.19 9.77
N SER A 84 -1.30 -13.30 10.07
CA SER A 84 -0.70 -14.64 9.93
C SER A 84 -0.39 -14.98 8.45
N PRO A 85 0.58 -15.87 8.16
CA PRO A 85 0.93 -16.23 6.78
C PRO A 85 -0.25 -16.75 5.94
N SER A 86 -1.19 -17.47 6.56
CA SER A 86 -2.40 -17.95 5.88
C SER A 86 -3.37 -16.83 5.52
N GLU A 87 -3.63 -15.91 6.45
CA GLU A 87 -4.47 -14.74 6.21
C GLU A 87 -3.84 -13.78 5.19
N CYS A 88 -2.53 -13.61 5.24
CA CYS A 88 -1.76 -12.83 4.27
C CYS A 88 -1.95 -13.38 2.85
N ARG A 89 -1.73 -14.69 2.64
CA ARG A 89 -1.96 -15.33 1.34
C ARG A 89 -3.40 -15.27 0.89
N SER A 90 -4.36 -15.42 1.82
CA SER A 90 -5.78 -15.25 1.53
C SER A 90 -6.10 -13.84 1.03
N CYS A 91 -5.53 -12.82 1.68
CA CYS A 91 -5.68 -11.42 1.26
C CYS A 91 -5.10 -11.18 -0.13
N ILE A 92 -3.88 -11.65 -0.41
CA ILE A 92 -3.23 -11.50 -1.72
C ILE A 92 -4.04 -12.20 -2.82
N ASN A 93 -4.60 -13.38 -2.55
CA ASN A 93 -5.45 -14.10 -3.51
C ASN A 93 -6.75 -13.34 -3.82
N GLY A 94 -7.41 -12.79 -2.79
CA GLY A 94 -8.57 -11.92 -2.97
C GLY A 94 -8.21 -10.66 -3.76
N ALA A 95 -7.15 -9.97 -3.35
CA ALA A 95 -6.64 -8.77 -4.01
C ALA A 95 -6.31 -9.00 -5.49
N SER A 96 -5.72 -10.15 -5.82
CA SER A 96 -5.39 -10.55 -7.19
C SER A 96 -6.64 -10.68 -8.06
N SER A 97 -7.70 -11.27 -7.50
CA SER A 97 -8.99 -11.41 -8.21
C SER A 97 -9.68 -10.05 -8.37
N ASP A 98 -9.70 -9.25 -7.31
CA ASP A 98 -10.39 -7.95 -7.27
C ASP A 98 -9.71 -6.92 -8.17
N VAL A 99 -8.38 -6.85 -8.17
CA VAL A 99 -7.64 -5.89 -9.02
C VAL A 99 -7.83 -6.20 -10.50
N LEU A 100 -7.81 -7.47 -10.90
CA LEU A 100 -8.05 -7.87 -12.29
C LEU A 100 -9.51 -7.64 -12.72
N LYS A 101 -10.46 -7.70 -11.80
CA LYS A 101 -11.87 -7.39 -12.07
C LYS A 101 -12.10 -5.89 -12.21
N ALA A 102 -11.49 -5.09 -11.34
CA ALA A 102 -11.63 -3.63 -11.36
C ALA A 102 -10.81 -2.96 -12.47
N CYS A 103 -9.68 -3.58 -12.85
CA CYS A 103 -8.69 -3.07 -13.81
C CYS A 103 -8.45 -4.09 -14.95
N PRO A 104 -9.46 -4.39 -15.78
CA PRO A 104 -9.46 -5.58 -16.64
C PRO A 104 -8.37 -5.63 -17.71
N ASN A 105 -7.83 -4.49 -18.12
CA ASN A 105 -6.89 -4.34 -19.22
C ASN A 105 -5.70 -3.42 -18.92
N GLN A 106 -5.54 -2.96 -17.68
CA GLN A 106 -4.49 -1.99 -17.33
C GLN A 106 -3.15 -2.66 -17.11
N LYS A 107 -2.08 -2.14 -17.72
CA LYS A 107 -0.71 -2.65 -17.50
C LYS A 107 -0.16 -2.33 -16.11
N GLU A 108 -0.69 -1.32 -15.43
CA GLU A 108 -0.30 -1.00 -14.06
C GLU A 108 -1.54 -0.67 -13.22
N ALA A 109 -1.62 -1.29 -12.04
CA ALA A 109 -2.71 -1.08 -11.10
C ALA A 109 -2.25 -1.39 -9.66
N ILE A 110 -2.97 -0.83 -8.70
CA ILE A 110 -2.78 -1.08 -7.27
C ILE A 110 -4.14 -1.20 -6.58
N ILE A 111 -4.21 -2.04 -5.54
CA ILE A 111 -5.37 -2.20 -4.66
C ILE A 111 -4.91 -2.31 -3.20
N TRP A 112 -5.69 -1.74 -2.26
CA TRP A 112 -5.40 -1.76 -0.82
C TRP A 112 -6.57 -2.32 0.00
N PRO A 113 -6.73 -3.66 0.06
CA PRO A 113 -7.55 -4.30 1.08
C PRO A 113 -7.08 -4.00 2.52
N ASP A 114 -7.84 -4.43 3.53
CA ASP A 114 -7.55 -4.12 4.93
C ASP A 114 -6.27 -4.78 5.47
N LYS A 115 -5.93 -5.99 4.98
CA LYS A 115 -4.82 -6.82 5.49
C LYS A 115 -3.61 -6.89 4.54
N CYS A 116 -3.69 -6.30 3.35
CA CYS A 116 -2.60 -6.28 2.40
C CYS A 116 -2.76 -5.18 1.36
N SER A 117 -1.68 -4.86 0.65
CA SER A 117 -1.68 -4.14 -0.62
C SER A 117 -1.15 -5.07 -1.73
N LEU A 118 -1.62 -4.83 -2.96
CA LEU A 118 -1.13 -5.53 -4.15
C LEU A 118 -1.00 -4.54 -5.30
N ARG A 119 0.18 -4.46 -5.89
CA ARG A 119 0.52 -3.63 -7.03
C ARG A 119 1.19 -4.45 -8.11
N TYR A 120 0.84 -4.23 -9.36
CA TYR A 120 1.58 -4.75 -10.51
C TYR A 120 1.86 -3.67 -11.54
N SER A 121 2.93 -3.82 -12.33
CA SER A 121 3.34 -2.86 -13.38
C SER A 121 4.12 -3.55 -14.52
N ASN A 122 4.17 -2.88 -15.67
CA ASN A 122 5.01 -3.24 -16.82
C ASN A 122 6.41 -2.57 -16.79
N ARG A 123 6.73 -1.83 -15.73
CA ARG A 123 8.07 -1.32 -15.42
C ARG A 123 8.51 -1.83 -14.05
N SER A 124 9.82 -1.75 -13.78
CA SER A 124 10.31 -2.02 -12.43
C SER A 124 9.68 -1.03 -11.45
N ILE A 125 9.17 -1.56 -10.34
CA ILE A 125 8.60 -0.84 -9.20
C ILE A 125 9.37 -1.14 -7.91
N PHE A 126 10.52 -1.83 -8.02
CA PHE A 126 11.32 -2.25 -6.88
C PHE A 126 12.34 -1.19 -6.49
N ASN A 127 12.57 -1.03 -5.19
CA ASN A 127 13.45 -0.02 -4.61
C ASN A 127 13.09 1.39 -5.13
N ALA A 128 11.80 1.66 -5.28
CA ALA A 128 11.28 2.89 -5.87
C ALA A 128 10.25 3.50 -4.93
N MET A 129 10.63 4.61 -4.27
CA MET A 129 9.73 5.36 -3.41
C MET A 129 8.66 6.09 -4.24
N GLU A 130 7.40 5.72 -4.08
CA GLU A 130 6.26 6.31 -4.75
C GLU A 130 5.13 6.62 -3.74
N ALA A 131 4.90 7.91 -3.48
CA ALA A 131 3.84 8.39 -2.58
C ALA A 131 2.52 8.74 -3.32
N SER A 132 2.47 8.55 -4.65
CA SER A 132 1.31 8.84 -5.48
C SER A 132 0.84 7.58 -6.22
N PRO A 133 -0.47 7.33 -6.30
CA PRO A 133 -1.56 8.14 -5.76
C PRO A 133 -1.63 8.06 -4.23
N LEU A 134 -2.20 9.11 -3.62
CA LEU A 134 -2.52 9.12 -2.20
C LEU A 134 -4.03 9.13 -2.02
N PHE A 135 -4.55 8.15 -1.27
CA PHE A 135 -5.93 8.15 -0.84
C PHE A 135 -6.02 8.30 0.67
N ALA A 136 -6.85 9.23 1.11
CA ALA A 136 -7.13 9.47 2.52
C ALA A 136 -8.57 9.07 2.86
N PHE A 137 -8.72 8.36 3.96
CA PHE A 137 -9.98 7.94 4.55
C PHE A 137 -9.99 8.42 5.99
N TYR A 138 -11.16 8.75 6.51
CA TYR A 138 -11.30 9.18 7.89
C TYR A 138 -12.50 8.56 8.56
N ASN A 139 -12.39 8.42 9.88
CA ASN A 139 -13.52 8.14 10.71
C ASN A 139 -14.47 9.35 10.66
N THR A 140 -15.75 9.12 10.35
CA THR A 140 -16.73 10.21 10.26
C THR A 140 -17.00 10.87 11.60
N ARG A 141 -16.70 10.19 12.72
CA ARG A 141 -16.83 10.70 14.08
C ARG A 141 -15.69 11.65 14.42
N ASP A 142 -16.07 12.77 15.02
CA ASP A 142 -15.13 13.73 15.58
C ASP A 142 -14.68 13.29 16.98
N VAL A 143 -13.48 13.70 17.36
CA VAL A 143 -12.99 13.62 18.73
C VAL A 143 -13.87 14.55 19.57
N SER A 144 -14.49 14.04 20.62
CA SER A 144 -15.36 14.84 21.49
C SER A 144 -14.52 15.74 22.41
N ASP A 145 -14.74 17.04 22.37
CA ASP A 145 -14.10 18.03 23.26
C ASP A 145 -14.49 17.87 24.75
N SER A 146 -15.46 17.01 25.07
CA SER A 146 -16.14 16.98 26.36
C SER A 146 -15.62 15.93 27.35
N ALA A 147 -14.44 15.35 27.14
CA ALA A 147 -13.86 14.45 28.14
C ALA A 147 -13.25 15.31 29.28
N PRO A 148 -13.76 15.25 30.52
CA PRO A 148 -13.11 15.92 31.64
C PRO A 148 -11.68 15.38 31.75
N ALA A 149 -10.68 16.26 31.79
CA ALA A 149 -9.34 15.84 32.14
C ALA A 149 -9.40 15.13 33.50
N PRO A 150 -8.81 13.92 33.63
CA PRO A 150 -7.64 13.45 32.89
C PRO A 150 -7.93 12.32 31.89
N ASN A 151 -9.09 12.30 31.22
CA ASN A 151 -9.39 11.26 30.23
C ASN A 151 -8.58 11.44 28.93
N LEU A 152 -7.30 11.08 28.98
CA LEU A 152 -6.44 10.96 27.81
C LEU A 152 -6.97 9.85 26.92
N GLN A 153 -7.57 10.20 25.78
CA GLN A 153 -7.96 9.21 24.78
C GLN A 153 -6.71 8.54 24.20
N THR A 154 -6.69 7.20 24.18
CA THR A 154 -5.61 6.42 23.57
C THR A 154 -5.81 6.39 22.06
N ILE A 155 -4.76 6.66 21.31
CA ILE A 155 -4.71 6.51 19.85
C ILE A 155 -3.81 5.32 19.54
N TYR A 156 -4.32 4.40 18.72
CA TYR A 156 -3.58 3.28 18.16
C TYR A 156 -3.16 3.67 16.75
N ALA A 157 -1.90 3.45 16.39
CA ALA A 157 -1.38 3.83 15.10
C ALA A 157 -0.45 2.74 14.54
N LEU A 158 -0.55 2.54 13.23
CA LEU A 158 0.28 1.63 12.45
C LEU A 158 0.81 2.41 11.24
N LEU A 159 2.13 2.39 11.07
CA LEU A 159 2.83 3.04 9.98
C LEU A 159 3.66 1.96 9.28
N GLU A 160 3.42 1.75 7.99
CA GLU A 160 4.04 0.68 7.24
C GLU A 160 4.69 1.21 5.97
N CYS A 161 5.85 0.64 5.61
CA CYS A 161 6.58 0.93 4.39
C CYS A 161 6.86 -0.37 3.65
N THR A 162 7.00 -0.32 2.33
CA THR A 162 7.47 -1.48 1.57
C THR A 162 8.95 -1.77 1.93
N PRO A 163 9.31 -3.02 2.30
CA PRO A 163 10.68 -3.37 2.72
C PRO A 163 11.80 -3.20 1.69
N ASP A 164 11.47 -2.93 0.43
CA ASP A 164 12.44 -2.62 -0.62
C ASP A 164 12.97 -1.18 -0.55
N LEU A 165 12.48 -0.35 0.37
CA LEU A 165 12.93 1.02 0.54
C LEU A 165 14.05 1.14 1.57
N SER A 166 14.94 2.11 1.38
CA SER A 166 15.84 2.53 2.45
C SER A 166 15.08 3.21 3.59
N LYS A 167 15.70 3.25 4.78
CA LYS A 167 15.14 3.99 5.94
C LYS A 167 14.84 5.46 5.61
N LEU A 168 15.70 6.10 4.82
CA LEU A 168 15.52 7.49 4.41
C LEU A 168 14.28 7.65 3.51
N GLU A 169 14.11 6.78 2.53
CA GLU A 169 12.95 6.80 1.63
C GLU A 169 11.65 6.47 2.36
N CYS A 170 11.67 5.50 3.28
CA CYS A 170 10.51 5.19 4.11
C CYS A 170 10.09 6.41 4.94
N ASN A 171 11.04 7.05 5.64
CA ASN A 171 10.76 8.26 6.41
C ASN A 171 10.21 9.38 5.52
N SER A 172 10.82 9.59 4.35
CA SER A 172 10.36 10.61 3.40
C SER A 172 8.94 10.33 2.88
N CYS A 173 8.58 9.07 2.64
CA CYS A 173 7.22 8.69 2.25
C CYS A 173 6.23 8.99 3.38
N LEU A 174 6.55 8.55 4.62
CA LEU A 174 5.69 8.77 5.78
C LEU A 174 5.51 10.27 6.08
N GLU A 175 6.58 11.07 6.01
CA GLU A 175 6.51 12.53 6.18
C GLU A 175 5.63 13.21 5.12
N GLN A 176 5.73 12.76 3.86
CA GLN A 176 4.87 13.26 2.79
C GLN A 176 3.40 12.97 3.09
N VAL A 177 3.07 11.74 3.48
CA VAL A 177 1.68 11.36 3.84
C VAL A 177 1.19 12.14 5.07
N GLN A 178 2.05 12.29 6.09
CA GLN A 178 1.72 13.05 7.30
C GLN A 178 1.39 14.52 7.00
N SER A 179 2.00 15.12 5.99
CA SER A 179 1.71 16.50 5.59
C SER A 179 0.26 16.72 5.13
N TYR A 180 -0.45 15.66 4.72
CA TYR A 180 -1.87 15.71 4.33
C TYR A 180 -2.83 15.54 5.53
N ILE A 181 -2.32 15.15 6.71
CA ILE A 181 -3.16 14.89 7.88
C ILE A 181 -4.01 16.10 8.28
N PRO A 182 -3.45 17.31 8.39
CA PRO A 182 -4.22 18.50 8.78
C PRO A 182 -5.33 18.85 7.79
N GLN A 183 -5.19 18.47 6.53
CA GLN A 183 -6.12 18.82 5.46
C GLN A 183 -7.31 17.86 5.39
N CYS A 184 -7.07 16.55 5.54
CA CYS A 184 -8.12 15.56 5.45
C CYS A 184 -8.93 15.45 6.75
N CYS A 185 -8.22 15.27 7.86
CA CYS A 185 -8.74 14.46 8.95
C CYS A 185 -8.54 15.15 10.32
N ASN A 186 -8.37 16.48 10.33
CA ASN A 186 -8.22 17.24 11.57
C ASN A 186 -9.46 17.08 12.47
N GLY A 187 -9.25 16.73 13.74
CA GLY A 187 -10.33 16.47 14.70
C GLY A 187 -11.06 15.14 14.53
N LYS A 188 -10.66 14.26 13.61
CA LYS A 188 -11.30 12.94 13.42
C LYS A 188 -10.74 11.88 14.38
N GLN A 189 -11.60 10.95 14.80
CA GLN A 189 -11.22 9.84 15.68
C GLN A 189 -10.27 8.83 15.01
N GLY A 190 -10.15 8.87 13.68
CA GLY A 190 -9.29 7.97 12.95
C GLY A 190 -9.05 8.45 11.52
N GLY A 191 -7.98 7.94 10.94
CA GLY A 191 -7.54 8.24 9.59
C GLY A 191 -6.75 7.08 9.01
N LYS A 192 -6.95 6.80 7.72
CA LYS A 192 -6.17 5.85 6.94
C LYS A 192 -5.67 6.54 5.66
N TYR A 193 -4.38 6.46 5.42
CA TYR A 193 -3.73 6.98 4.23
C TYR A 193 -3.02 5.83 3.56
N VAL A 194 -3.28 5.65 2.27
CA VAL A 194 -2.61 4.60 1.49
C VAL A 194 -1.93 5.22 0.29
N THR A 195 -0.68 4.81 0.09
CA THR A 195 0.12 5.10 -1.10
C THR A 195 0.77 3.80 -1.59
N PRO A 196 1.46 3.79 -2.74
CA PRO A 196 2.18 2.61 -3.16
C PRO A 196 3.33 2.16 -2.24
N SER A 197 4.02 3.09 -1.59
CA SER A 197 5.25 2.81 -0.82
C SER A 197 5.08 2.83 0.70
N CYS A 198 4.09 3.55 1.21
CA CYS A 198 3.81 3.60 2.63
C CYS A 198 2.33 3.83 2.94
N ASP A 199 1.92 3.40 4.12
CA ASP A 199 0.59 3.64 4.64
C ASP A 199 0.61 4.04 6.12
N ILE A 200 -0.39 4.82 6.50
CA ILE A 200 -0.59 5.29 7.87
C ILE A 200 -2.03 5.03 8.24
N ARG A 201 -2.25 4.31 9.33
CA ARG A 201 -3.57 4.16 9.93
C ARG A 201 -3.52 4.53 11.40
N PHE A 202 -4.46 5.35 11.85
CA PHE A 202 -4.69 5.60 13.26
C PHE A 202 -6.17 5.56 13.60
N GLU A 203 -6.49 5.07 14.79
CA GLU A 203 -7.85 5.00 15.33
C GLU A 203 -7.83 5.11 16.85
N VAL A 204 -8.97 5.47 17.45
CA VAL A 204 -9.17 5.45 18.92
C VAL A 204 -9.42 4.05 19.50
N TYR A 205 -9.42 3.01 18.66
CA TYR A 205 -9.57 1.60 19.06
C TYR A 205 -8.45 0.76 18.43
N SER A 206 -8.07 -0.34 19.09
CA SER A 206 -7.07 -1.26 18.54
C SER A 206 -7.63 -1.97 17.31
N PHE A 207 -6.92 -1.90 16.18
CA PHE A 207 -7.28 -2.57 14.91
C PHE A 207 -6.23 -3.59 14.45
N TYR A 208 -5.18 -3.74 15.24
CA TYR A 208 -4.10 -4.71 15.07
C TYR A 208 -3.91 -5.51 16.35
N ASP A 209 -3.28 -6.68 16.25
CA ASP A 209 -2.85 -7.45 17.41
C ASP A 209 -1.43 -7.03 17.84
N PRO A 210 -1.26 -6.31 18.96
CA PRO A 210 0.05 -5.84 19.42
C PRO A 210 0.93 -6.97 19.99
N SER A 211 0.38 -8.18 20.13
CA SER A 211 1.05 -9.37 20.65
C SER A 211 1.77 -10.15 19.54
N VAL A 212 1.41 -9.90 18.28
CA VAL A 212 2.09 -10.47 17.13
C VAL A 212 3.36 -9.66 16.92
N GLU A 213 4.50 -10.31 17.16
CA GLU A 213 5.79 -9.73 16.81
C GLU A 213 5.83 -9.51 15.30
N PRO A 214 6.30 -8.34 14.81
CA PRO A 214 6.42 -8.10 13.39
C PRO A 214 7.19 -9.26 12.75
N PRO A 215 6.78 -9.73 11.56
CA PRO A 215 7.53 -10.75 10.86
C PRO A 215 8.99 -10.32 10.71
N ALA A 216 9.90 -11.29 10.87
CA ALA A 216 11.33 -11.05 10.65
C ALA A 216 11.53 -10.37 9.29
N SER A 217 12.36 -9.32 9.24
CA SER A 217 12.64 -8.60 8.01
C SER A 217 13.10 -9.57 6.90
N PRO A 218 12.79 -9.28 5.62
CA PRO A 218 13.31 -10.07 4.53
C PRO A 218 14.82 -10.21 4.69
N PRO A 219 15.40 -11.41 4.42
CA PRO A 219 16.84 -11.56 4.47
C PRO A 219 17.48 -10.51 3.55
N PRO A 220 18.62 -9.91 3.95
CA PRO A 220 19.27 -8.91 3.13
C PRO A 220 19.48 -9.47 1.71
N PRO A 221 19.24 -8.67 0.66
CA PRO A 221 19.47 -9.12 -0.71
C PRO A 221 20.90 -9.68 -0.78
N SER A 222 21.03 -10.94 -1.16
CA SER A 222 22.35 -11.56 -1.34
C SER A 222 23.17 -10.65 -2.26
N PRO A 223 24.42 -10.30 -1.91
CA PRO A 223 25.21 -9.39 -2.73
C PRO A 223 25.23 -9.93 -4.16
N SER A 224 24.63 -9.19 -5.08
CA SER A 224 24.72 -9.52 -6.51
C SER A 224 26.20 -9.59 -6.86
N PRO A 225 26.64 -10.56 -7.71
CA PRO A 225 28.02 -10.61 -8.15
C PRO A 225 28.43 -9.23 -8.69
N LEU A 226 29.42 -8.62 -8.04
CA LEU A 226 30.00 -7.36 -8.50
C LEU A 226 30.32 -7.51 -9.99
N PRO A 227 29.91 -6.56 -10.85
CA PRO A 227 30.49 -6.47 -12.18
C PRO A 227 32.01 -6.38 -12.01
N LEU A 228 32.75 -7.28 -12.65
CA LEU A 228 34.21 -7.21 -12.70
C LEU A 228 34.59 -5.92 -13.42
N VAL A 229 34.81 -4.85 -12.66
CA VAL A 229 35.37 -3.61 -13.18
C VAL A 229 36.88 -3.81 -13.32
N PRO A 230 37.47 -3.66 -14.53
CA PRO A 230 38.92 -3.67 -14.70
C PRO A 230 39.52 -2.44 -14.00
N SER A 231 40.47 -2.71 -13.12
CA SER A 231 41.29 -1.73 -12.41
C SER A 231 42.09 -0.84 -13.38
N ALA A 232 41.90 0.48 -13.30
CA ALA A 232 42.93 1.44 -13.68
C ALA A 232 42.77 2.81 -12.99
N ALA A 233 43.79 3.12 -12.17
CA ALA A 233 44.38 4.41 -11.83
C ALA A 233 43.53 5.55 -11.20
N SER A 234 43.92 5.89 -9.97
CA SER A 234 43.54 7.10 -9.22
C SER A 234 44.09 8.40 -9.84
N PRO A 235 43.45 9.54 -9.54
CA PRO A 235 44.18 10.76 -9.14
C PRO A 235 43.57 11.47 -7.90
N PRO A 236 44.21 12.54 -7.36
CA PRO A 236 44.28 12.81 -5.91
C PRO A 236 43.33 13.89 -5.32
N LEU A 237 43.60 14.17 -4.03
CA LEU A 237 42.89 14.78 -2.90
C LEU A 237 42.53 16.30 -2.92
N GLU A 238 41.62 16.67 -1.99
CA GLU A 238 41.26 18.00 -1.37
C GLU A 238 40.27 18.93 -2.12
N SER A 239 39.38 19.76 -1.53
CA SER A 239 38.67 20.04 -0.24
C SER A 239 37.97 21.43 -0.44
N PRO A 240 37.30 22.10 0.54
CA PRO A 240 35.98 21.93 1.18
C PRO A 240 34.95 23.04 0.79
N THR A 241 33.86 23.21 1.57
CA THR A 241 33.01 24.44 1.75
C THR A 241 31.78 24.48 0.79
N THR A 242 30.51 24.77 1.14
CA THR A 242 29.80 25.44 2.25
C THR A 242 28.30 25.15 2.11
N THR A 243 27.55 25.13 3.22
CA THR A 243 26.10 25.38 3.26
C THR A 243 25.78 26.87 3.02
N PRO A 244 24.55 27.20 2.61
CA PRO A 244 23.77 28.08 3.49
C PRO A 244 22.31 27.66 3.68
N GLU A 245 21.82 28.03 4.87
CA GLU A 245 20.44 28.02 5.38
C GLU A 245 19.49 28.99 4.64
N ALA A 246 18.18 28.71 4.70
CA ALA A 246 17.12 29.63 5.12
C ALA A 246 15.74 28.89 5.05
N ASN A 247 15.03 28.68 6.17
CA ASN A 247 14.05 29.57 6.82
C ASN A 247 12.83 29.85 5.92
N ASN A 248 11.55 29.81 6.32
CA ASN A 248 10.84 29.61 7.58
C ASN A 248 9.37 29.38 7.22
N ASN A 249 8.68 28.47 7.91
CA ASN A 249 7.29 28.61 8.35
C ASN A 249 7.07 27.57 9.45
N MET A 250 7.60 27.94 10.60
CA MET A 250 7.63 27.21 11.86
C MET A 250 6.46 27.70 12.70
N PHE A 251 5.29 27.10 12.54
CA PHE A 251 4.21 27.00 13.55
C PHE A 251 3.18 25.98 13.01
N ALA A 252 3.34 24.71 13.45
CA ALA A 252 2.40 23.56 13.40
C ALA A 252 3.10 22.18 13.17
N LYS A 253 4.40 22.14 12.84
CA LYS A 253 5.17 20.87 12.72
C LYS A 253 5.39 20.16 14.06
N GLN A 254 5.34 20.89 15.18
CA GLN A 254 5.61 20.33 16.51
C GLN A 254 4.43 19.50 17.06
N ASP A 255 3.18 19.85 16.75
CA ASP A 255 2.03 19.32 17.49
C ASP A 255 1.71 17.85 17.15
N LEU A 256 1.87 17.42 15.90
CA LEU A 256 1.68 16.02 15.51
C LEU A 256 2.83 15.12 15.99
N PHE A 257 4.08 15.60 15.93
CA PHE A 257 5.24 14.94 16.53
C PHE A 257 5.04 14.77 18.04
N SER A 258 4.50 15.79 18.70
CA SER A 258 4.13 15.75 20.11
C SER A 258 2.96 14.78 20.40
N VAL A 259 1.96 14.63 19.52
CA VAL A 259 0.89 13.63 19.73
C VAL A 259 1.43 12.19 19.72
N PHE A 260 2.37 11.87 18.82
CA PHE A 260 3.00 10.54 18.77
C PHE A 260 4.11 10.35 19.82
N THR A 261 4.76 11.43 20.29
CA THR A 261 5.86 11.36 21.28
C THR A 261 5.40 11.55 22.73
N LEU A 262 4.28 12.23 23.02
CA LEU A 262 3.85 12.58 24.39
C LEU A 262 3.01 11.51 25.10
N LYS A 263 2.53 10.48 24.42
CA LYS A 263 1.80 9.39 25.07
C LYS A 263 2.59 8.11 24.94
N ARG A 264 3.04 7.58 26.08
CA ARG A 264 3.65 6.26 26.27
C ARG A 264 2.81 5.14 25.62
N ASN A 265 2.85 4.97 24.31
CA ASN A 265 2.29 3.82 23.63
C ASN A 265 3.20 3.48 22.47
N LYS A 266 3.99 2.42 22.70
CA LYS A 266 4.67 1.56 21.72
C LYS A 266 4.42 1.99 20.26
N ILE A 267 5.24 2.91 19.76
CA ILE A 267 5.50 2.97 18.32
C ILE A 267 6.13 1.61 18.04
N ILE A 268 5.39 0.72 17.38
CA ILE A 268 6.00 -0.47 16.81
C ILE A 268 6.79 0.07 15.62
N GLU A 269 7.99 0.56 15.89
CA GLU A 269 9.00 0.72 14.87
C GLU A 269 9.22 -0.69 14.33
N MET A 270 8.74 -0.97 13.12
CA MET A 270 9.09 -2.20 12.44
C MET A 270 10.63 -2.25 12.32
N PRO A 271 11.27 -3.37 12.70
CA PRO A 271 12.71 -3.47 12.57
C PRO A 271 13.08 -3.38 11.08
N PHE A 272 13.87 -2.36 10.76
CA PHE A 272 14.64 -2.30 9.51
C PHE A 272 15.84 -3.25 9.62
#